data_AF-A0AAU2Z0C6-F1
#
_entry.id   AF-A0AAU2Z0C6-F1
#
_cell.length_a   1.000
_cell.length_b   1.000
_cell.length_c   1.000
_cell.angle_alpha   90.00
_cell.angle_beta   90.00
_cell.angle_gamma   90.00
#
_symmetry.space_group_name_H-M   'P 1'
#
loop_
_entity.id
_entity.type
_entity.pdbx_description
1 polymer ?
#
loop_
_entity_poly.entity_id
_entity_poly.type
_entity_poly.pdbx_seq_one_letter_code
_entity_poly.pdbx_strand_id
1 'polypeptide(L)'
;MTERRKLTMAVTGAGGTRMARYVLSALVKDDRVSHVDLLVSRTGRKLVAHEFGGPAEKDPVELLLGSRSEKVTAHDPEDLAGPLTSGSYPSWGMVIVPCALGVVGRIAQGQANTLIERAADVCLKERRQLVLCVRETPFNLIHLRNMTQVTEAGAVVYPMIPTYYNLPQSIEQMFDEYTARLLTFIGLDQADYYAWNGTETPAHHDHTR
;
A
#
# COMPACT_ATOMS: atom_id res chain seq x y z
N MET A 1 -24.84 -8.97 -7.28
CA MET A 1 -23.98 -7.77 -7.32
C MET A 1 -22.73 -8.09 -6.53
N THR A 2 -21.55 -8.01 -7.13
CA THR A 2 -20.28 -8.26 -6.43
C THR A 2 -20.15 -7.26 -5.27
N GLU A 3 -19.90 -7.74 -4.05
CA GLU A 3 -19.73 -6.89 -2.88
C GLU A 3 -18.56 -5.93 -3.11
N ARG A 4 -18.82 -4.61 -3.05
CA ARG A 4 -17.79 -3.60 -3.28
C ARG A 4 -17.00 -3.31 -2.00
N ARG A 5 -15.70 -3.53 -2.06
CA ARG A 5 -14.77 -3.47 -0.93
C ARG A 5 -14.43 -2.03 -0.54
N LYS A 6 -14.35 -1.77 0.76
CA LYS A 6 -13.71 -0.58 1.34
C LYS A 6 -12.32 -0.96 1.82
N LEU A 7 -11.29 -0.20 1.48
CA LEU A 7 -9.90 -0.55 1.77
C LEU A 7 -9.19 0.61 2.46
N THR A 8 -8.28 0.31 3.37
CA THR A 8 -7.41 1.32 3.97
C THR A 8 -6.06 1.30 3.26
N MET A 9 -5.58 2.45 2.82
CA MET A 9 -4.24 2.60 2.25
C MET A 9 -3.45 3.61 3.07
N ALA A 10 -2.21 3.25 3.44
CA ALA A 10 -1.31 4.16 4.13
C ALA A 10 -0.01 4.37 3.35
N VAL A 11 0.49 5.60 3.36
CA VAL A 11 1.78 6.00 2.79
C VAL A 11 2.66 6.51 3.94
N THR A 12 3.84 5.92 4.11
CA THR A 12 4.74 6.25 5.23
C THR A 12 6.08 6.78 4.75
N GLY A 13 6.94 7.17 5.69
CA GLY A 13 8.25 7.77 5.43
C GLY A 13 9.32 6.81 4.92
N ALA A 14 9.02 6.03 3.89
CA ALA A 14 10.01 5.29 3.10
C ALA A 14 9.90 5.78 1.65
N GLY A 15 11.02 5.87 0.92
CA GLY A 15 10.95 6.34 -0.47
C GLY A 15 10.42 5.27 -1.42
N GLY A 16 10.21 5.64 -2.69
CA GLY A 16 9.42 4.83 -3.62
C GLY A 16 7.93 5.16 -3.53
N THR A 17 7.60 6.38 -3.08
CA THR A 17 6.22 6.88 -2.98
C THR A 17 5.52 6.97 -4.32
N ARG A 18 6.25 6.95 -5.44
CA ARG A 18 5.68 6.73 -6.78
C ARG A 18 4.82 5.47 -6.84
N MET A 19 5.25 4.36 -6.24
CA MET A 19 4.44 3.14 -6.19
C MET A 19 3.07 3.37 -5.54
N ALA A 20 3.00 4.21 -4.51
CA ALA A 20 1.74 4.54 -3.84
C ALA A 20 0.73 5.18 -4.80
N ARG A 21 1.20 6.02 -5.74
CA ARG A 21 0.34 6.57 -6.80
C ARG A 21 -0.23 5.47 -7.70
N TYR A 22 0.60 4.52 -8.12
CA TYR A 22 0.16 3.44 -9.01
C TYR A 22 -0.89 2.56 -8.31
N VAL A 23 -0.62 2.16 -7.06
CA VAL A 23 -1.58 1.41 -6.25
C VAL A 23 -2.88 2.17 -6.02
N LEU A 24 -2.81 3.44 -5.59
CA LEU A 24 -4.02 4.24 -5.36
C LEU A 24 -4.80 4.47 -6.67
N SER A 25 -4.11 4.71 -7.78
CA SER A 25 -4.75 4.89 -9.10
C SER A 25 -5.47 3.63 -9.55
N ALA A 26 -4.86 2.45 -9.36
CA ALA A 26 -5.46 1.17 -9.69
C ALA A 26 -6.69 0.89 -8.80
N LEU A 27 -6.59 1.14 -7.49
CA LEU A 27 -7.72 1.01 -6.56
C LEU A 27 -8.89 1.92 -6.92
N VAL A 28 -8.63 3.16 -7.35
CA VAL A 28 -9.69 4.09 -7.78
C VAL A 28 -10.38 3.61 -9.05
N LYS A 29 -9.62 3.05 -10.00
CA LYS A 29 -10.15 2.52 -11.27
C LYS A 29 -10.90 1.19 -11.12
N ASP A 30 -10.62 0.43 -10.08
CA ASP A 30 -11.26 -0.88 -9.85
C ASP A 30 -12.72 -0.73 -9.37
N ASP A 31 -13.67 -1.28 -10.12
CA ASP A 31 -15.11 -1.22 -9.80
C ASP A 31 -15.51 -2.09 -8.60
N ARG A 32 -14.64 -3.04 -8.21
CA ARG A 32 -14.82 -3.84 -6.99
C ARG A 32 -14.45 -3.05 -5.75
N VAL A 33 -13.79 -1.89 -5.88
CA VAL A 33 -13.45 -0.99 -4.78
C VAL A 33 -14.46 0.16 -4.73
N SER A 34 -15.25 0.22 -3.65
CA SER A 34 -16.20 1.31 -3.41
C SER A 34 -15.54 2.52 -2.76
N HIS A 35 -14.53 2.31 -1.92
CA HIS A 35 -13.90 3.38 -1.16
C HIS A 35 -12.47 3.05 -0.73
N VAL A 36 -11.62 4.08 -0.66
CA VAL A 36 -10.28 4.02 -0.09
C VAL A 36 -10.13 5.06 1.02
N ASP A 37 -9.89 4.59 2.24
CA ASP A 37 -9.48 5.42 3.36
C ASP A 37 -7.96 5.61 3.30
N LEU A 38 -7.51 6.82 2.94
CA LEU A 38 -6.10 7.16 2.74
C LEU A 38 -5.50 7.81 3.99
N LEU A 39 -4.36 7.29 4.44
CA LEU A 39 -3.53 7.87 5.47
C LEU A 39 -2.15 8.20 4.90
N VAL A 40 -1.62 9.40 5.15
CA VAL A 40 -0.26 9.75 4.73
C VAL A 40 0.49 10.34 5.91
N SER A 41 1.49 9.62 6.43
CA SER A 41 2.25 10.11 7.58
C SER A 41 2.93 11.44 7.28
N ARG A 42 3.26 12.21 8.33
CA ARG A 42 3.98 13.49 8.17
C ARG A 42 5.27 13.35 7.36
N THR A 43 6.03 12.27 7.59
CA THR A 43 7.25 11.96 6.82
C THR A 43 6.94 11.45 5.41
N GLY A 44 5.86 10.68 5.25
CA GLY A 44 5.35 10.26 3.95
C GLY A 44 5.00 11.45 3.06
N ARG A 45 4.25 12.44 3.58
CA ARG A 45 3.90 13.68 2.83
C ARG A 45 5.13 14.39 2.29
N LYS A 46 6.16 14.54 3.12
CA LYS A 46 7.44 15.15 2.71
C LYS A 46 8.13 14.38 1.60
N LEU A 47 8.14 13.04 1.67
CA LEU A 47 8.74 12.22 0.62
C LEU A 47 7.94 12.24 -0.68
N VAL A 48 6.60 12.22 -0.61
CA VAL A 48 5.75 12.37 -1.79
C VAL A 48 6.04 13.72 -2.44
N ALA A 49 6.02 14.82 -1.69
CA ALA A 49 6.35 16.15 -2.22
C ALA A 49 7.75 16.20 -2.86
N HIS A 50 8.74 15.56 -2.24
CA HIS A 50 10.10 15.46 -2.78
C HIS A 50 10.19 14.63 -4.08
N GLU A 51 9.50 13.49 -4.16
CA GLU A 51 9.60 12.56 -5.29
C GLU A 51 8.71 12.92 -6.50
N PHE A 52 7.62 13.66 -6.26
CA PHE A 52 6.66 14.12 -7.28
C PHE A 52 6.81 15.60 -7.64
N GLY A 53 7.47 16.39 -6.77
CA GLY A 53 7.47 17.85 -6.85
C GLY A 53 6.19 18.47 -6.28
N GLY A 54 6.32 19.69 -5.73
CA GLY A 54 5.22 20.46 -5.15
C GLY A 54 5.28 20.60 -3.61
N PRO A 55 4.33 21.34 -3.02
CA PRO A 55 4.30 21.59 -1.57
C PRO A 55 3.78 20.38 -0.78
N ALA A 56 4.37 20.10 0.38
CA ALA A 56 3.97 19.00 1.25
C ALA A 56 2.62 19.25 1.97
N GLU A 57 2.16 20.50 1.95
CA GLU A 57 0.90 20.99 2.49
C GLU A 57 -0.28 20.72 1.55
N LYS A 58 -0.02 20.31 0.30
CA LYS A 58 -1.06 19.93 -0.65
C LYS A 58 -1.89 18.77 -0.08
N ASP A 59 -3.18 18.76 -0.41
CA ASP A 59 -4.05 17.63 -0.14
C ASP A 59 -3.39 16.31 -0.60
N PRO A 60 -3.32 15.28 0.27
CA PRO A 60 -2.59 14.05 -0.04
C PRO A 60 -3.19 13.25 -1.21
N VAL A 61 -4.52 13.35 -1.45
CA VAL A 61 -5.14 12.71 -2.61
C VAL A 61 -4.67 13.41 -3.88
N GLU A 62 -4.74 14.74 -3.92
CA GLU A 62 -4.27 15.52 -5.06
C GLU A 62 -2.75 15.44 -5.27
N LEU A 63 -1.97 15.20 -4.21
CA LEU A 63 -0.53 15.02 -4.30
C LEU A 63 -0.18 13.67 -4.94
N LEU A 64 -0.90 12.60 -4.58
CA LEU A 64 -0.68 11.27 -5.14
C LEU A 64 -1.31 11.09 -6.53
N LEU A 65 -2.55 11.53 -6.73
CA LEU A 65 -3.32 11.31 -7.97
C LEU A 65 -3.20 12.48 -8.97
N GLY A 66 -2.78 13.66 -8.53
CA GLY A 66 -2.80 14.88 -9.34
C GLY A 66 -4.18 15.54 -9.45
N SER A 67 -5.23 14.91 -8.91
CA SER A 67 -6.62 15.38 -8.89
C SER A 67 -7.35 14.81 -7.67
N ARG A 68 -8.54 15.35 -7.37
CA ARG A 68 -9.43 14.79 -6.35
C ARG A 68 -10.12 13.52 -6.85
N SER A 69 -10.55 12.67 -5.93
CA SER A 69 -11.32 11.47 -6.24
C SER A 69 -12.43 11.28 -5.21
N GLU A 70 -13.66 11.06 -5.67
CA GLU A 70 -14.82 10.80 -4.80
C GLU A 70 -14.73 9.44 -4.09
N LYS A 71 -13.91 8.51 -4.61
CA LYS A 71 -13.66 7.21 -3.99
C LYS A 71 -12.64 7.27 -2.85
N VAL A 72 -11.97 8.40 -2.61
CA VAL A 72 -10.84 8.48 -1.66
C VAL A 72 -11.10 9.53 -0.60
N THR A 73 -11.07 9.12 0.67
CA THR A 73 -11.08 10.05 1.82
C THR A 73 -9.71 10.05 2.47
N ALA A 74 -9.07 11.21 2.54
CA ALA A 74 -7.86 11.37 3.32
C ALA A 74 -8.19 11.65 4.79
N HIS A 75 -7.59 10.87 5.69
CA HIS A 75 -7.72 11.04 7.14
C HIS A 75 -6.44 11.65 7.72
N ASP A 76 -6.57 12.38 8.82
CA ASP A 76 -5.42 12.87 9.56
C ASP A 76 -4.75 11.71 10.31
N PRO A 77 -3.46 11.39 10.06
CA PRO A 77 -2.76 10.35 10.80
C PRO A 77 -2.68 10.57 12.32
N GLU A 78 -2.93 11.79 12.81
CA GLU A 78 -2.94 12.13 14.23
C GLU A 78 -4.34 12.04 14.86
N ASP A 79 -5.40 11.85 14.05
CA ASP A 79 -6.78 11.73 14.54
C ASP A 79 -7.08 10.33 15.08
N LEU A 80 -6.79 10.12 16.37
CA LEU A 80 -7.13 8.89 17.10
C LEU A 80 -8.60 8.81 17.54
N ALA A 81 -9.46 9.72 17.10
CA ALA A 81 -10.91 9.62 17.26
C ALA A 81 -11.63 9.20 15.96
N GLY A 82 -10.88 9.05 14.86
CA GLY A 82 -11.41 8.71 13.55
C GLY A 82 -11.97 7.28 13.43
N PRO A 83 -12.73 6.99 12.36
CA PRO A 83 -13.42 5.71 12.17
C PRO A 83 -12.49 4.49 12.14
N LEU A 84 -11.27 4.65 11.60
CA LEU A 84 -10.28 3.58 11.45
C LEU A 84 -9.74 3.06 12.79
N THR A 85 -10.09 3.68 13.91
CA THR A 85 -9.68 3.25 15.25
C THR A 85 -10.51 2.10 15.83
N SER A 86 -11.64 1.79 15.18
CA SER A 86 -12.59 0.77 15.62
C SER A 86 -12.66 -0.41 14.67
N GLY A 87 -12.73 -1.61 15.24
CA GLY A 87 -13.02 -2.83 14.49
C GLY A 87 -14.44 -2.87 13.92
N SER A 88 -15.39 -2.13 14.49
CA SER A 88 -16.75 -2.05 13.94
C SER A 88 -16.83 -1.27 12.63
N TYR A 89 -15.82 -0.45 12.32
CA TYR A 89 -15.77 0.25 11.04
C TYR A 89 -15.45 -0.74 9.90
N PRO A 90 -16.26 -0.77 8.83
CA PRO A 90 -16.09 -1.74 7.75
C PRO A 90 -14.82 -1.45 6.95
N SER A 91 -13.92 -2.43 6.92
CA SER A 91 -12.73 -2.43 6.06
C SER A 91 -12.41 -3.85 5.64
N TRP A 92 -12.09 -4.03 4.36
CA TRP A 92 -11.60 -5.26 3.76
C TRP A 92 -10.21 -5.64 4.29
N GLY A 93 -9.41 -4.62 4.62
CA GLY A 93 -8.02 -4.77 4.99
C GLY A 93 -7.25 -3.48 4.76
N MET A 94 -5.95 -3.54 5.04
CA MET A 94 -5.05 -2.41 4.97
C MET A 94 -3.79 -2.73 4.20
N VAL A 95 -3.37 -1.81 3.33
CA VAL A 95 -2.07 -1.85 2.64
C VAL A 95 -1.27 -0.62 3.02
N ILE A 96 -0.02 -0.82 3.46
CA ILE A 96 0.93 0.28 3.69
C ILE A 96 1.96 0.27 2.57
N VAL A 97 1.93 1.25 1.68
CA VAL A 97 2.82 1.33 0.51
C VAL A 97 3.29 2.76 0.24
N PRO A 98 4.61 3.05 0.34
CA PRO A 98 5.64 2.25 0.99
C PRO A 98 5.49 2.20 2.52
N CYS A 99 6.00 1.13 3.14
CA CYS A 99 6.06 0.92 4.58
C CYS A 99 7.48 1.12 5.13
N ALA A 100 7.67 2.12 5.99
CA ALA A 100 8.95 2.37 6.65
C ALA A 100 9.18 1.39 7.80
N LEU A 101 10.40 0.91 7.99
CA LEU A 101 10.70 -0.09 9.02
C LEU A 101 10.49 0.40 10.45
N GLY A 102 10.57 1.71 10.69
CA GLY A 102 10.16 2.29 11.96
C GLY A 102 8.67 2.09 12.26
N VAL A 103 7.81 2.10 11.22
CA VAL A 103 6.37 1.78 11.35
C VAL A 103 6.19 0.29 11.62
N VAL A 104 6.91 -0.58 10.90
CA VAL A 104 6.91 -2.04 11.17
C VAL A 104 7.26 -2.32 12.62
N GLY A 105 8.31 -1.68 13.15
CA GLY A 105 8.70 -1.84 14.56
C GLY A 105 7.61 -1.41 15.53
N ARG A 106 6.91 -0.30 15.28
CA ARG A 106 5.81 0.14 16.16
C ARG A 106 4.57 -0.74 16.08
N ILE A 107 4.25 -1.28 14.89
CA ILE A 107 3.19 -2.28 14.71
C ILE A 107 3.57 -3.58 15.45
N ALA A 108 4.81 -4.04 15.32
CA ALA A 108 5.31 -5.26 15.97
C ALA A 108 5.18 -5.20 17.50
N GLN A 109 5.36 -4.01 18.07
CA GLN A 109 5.23 -3.74 19.50
C GLN A 109 3.82 -3.31 19.94
N GLY A 110 2.85 -3.24 19.02
CA GLY A 110 1.48 -2.85 19.35
C GLY A 110 1.32 -1.43 19.90
N GLN A 111 2.18 -0.48 19.52
CA GLN A 111 2.18 0.87 20.12
C GLN A 111 0.90 1.67 19.83
N ALA A 112 0.38 1.57 18.60
CA ALA A 112 -0.84 2.25 18.16
C ALA A 112 -0.89 3.78 18.44
N ASN A 113 0.24 4.48 18.32
CA ASN A 113 0.36 5.90 18.67
C ASN A 113 -0.12 6.86 17.57
N THR A 114 -0.35 6.35 16.35
CA THR A 114 -0.88 7.10 15.21
C THR A 114 -2.06 6.36 14.62
N LEU A 115 -2.92 7.04 13.86
CA LEU A 115 -4.06 6.41 13.18
C LEU A 115 -3.61 5.31 12.21
N ILE A 116 -2.42 5.42 11.61
CA ILE A 116 -1.82 4.36 10.77
C ILE A 116 -1.53 3.11 11.62
N GLU A 117 -0.86 3.28 12.75
CA GLU A 117 -0.51 2.16 13.64
C GLU A 117 -1.74 1.55 14.27
N ARG A 118 -2.72 2.39 14.64
CA ARG A 118 -3.99 1.94 15.20
C ARG A 118 -4.85 1.20 14.17
N ALA A 119 -4.92 1.69 12.93
CA ALA A 119 -5.63 0.98 11.85
C ALA A 119 -4.99 -0.39 11.56
N ALA A 120 -3.66 -0.48 11.62
CA ALA A 120 -2.94 -1.75 11.47
C ALA A 120 -3.23 -2.71 12.63
N ASP A 121 -3.22 -2.22 13.87
CA ASP A 121 -3.61 -2.98 15.07
C ASP A 121 -5.06 -3.48 14.98
N VAL A 122 -5.98 -2.64 14.51
CA VAL A 122 -7.36 -3.02 14.22
C VAL A 122 -7.42 -4.14 13.17
N CYS A 123 -6.63 -4.07 12.09
CA CYS A 123 -6.60 -5.14 11.10
C CYS A 123 -6.15 -6.47 11.72
N LEU A 124 -5.08 -6.45 12.52
CA LEU A 124 -4.56 -7.65 13.18
C LEU A 124 -5.58 -8.27 14.15
N LYS A 125 -6.19 -7.46 15.02
CA LYS A 125 -7.14 -7.97 16.03
C LYS A 125 -8.44 -8.48 15.41
N GLU A 126 -8.90 -7.87 14.31
CA GLU A 126 -10.10 -8.28 13.56
C GLU A 126 -9.82 -9.36 12.51
N ARG A 127 -8.57 -9.86 12.43
CA ARG A 127 -8.13 -10.86 11.44
C ARG A 127 -8.38 -10.43 9.99
N ARG A 128 -8.27 -9.14 9.73
CA ARG A 128 -8.30 -8.56 8.38
C ARG A 128 -6.91 -8.58 7.78
N GLN A 129 -6.83 -8.62 6.46
CA GLN A 129 -5.55 -8.63 5.78
C GLN A 129 -4.81 -7.30 6.03
N LEU A 130 -3.56 -7.39 6.50
CA LEU A 130 -2.65 -6.27 6.65
C LEU A 130 -1.40 -6.54 5.81
N VAL A 131 -1.15 -5.72 4.79
CA VAL A 131 0.00 -5.86 3.89
C VAL A 131 0.97 -4.71 4.08
N LEU A 132 2.21 -5.04 4.43
CA LEU A 132 3.27 -4.09 4.73
C LEU A 132 4.27 -4.09 3.57
N CYS A 133 4.14 -3.10 2.67
CA CYS A 133 4.99 -2.98 1.49
C CYS A 133 6.33 -2.33 1.84
N VAL A 134 7.20 -3.09 2.52
CA VAL A 134 8.45 -2.56 3.09
C VAL A 134 9.44 -2.12 2.02
N ARG A 135 10.11 -0.99 2.25
CA ARG A 135 11.22 -0.51 1.42
C ARG A 135 12.39 -0.08 2.29
N GLU A 136 13.46 -0.88 2.33
CA GLU A 136 14.74 -0.52 2.94
C GLU A 136 15.87 -1.41 2.38
N THR A 137 17.10 -0.91 2.42
CA THR A 137 18.30 -1.75 2.19
C THR A 137 19.56 -1.06 2.75
N PRO A 138 20.50 -1.79 3.39
CA PRO A 138 20.40 -3.19 3.82
C PRO A 138 19.51 -3.36 5.06
N PHE A 139 19.06 -4.59 5.34
CA PHE A 139 18.38 -4.90 6.61
C PHE A 139 19.39 -5.17 7.73
N ASN A 140 19.12 -4.61 8.91
CA ASN A 140 19.78 -5.03 10.14
C ASN A 140 18.94 -6.11 10.86
N LEU A 141 19.48 -6.72 11.92
CA LEU A 141 18.79 -7.79 12.65
C LEU A 141 17.49 -7.33 13.32
N ILE A 142 17.40 -6.06 13.75
CA ILE A 142 16.18 -5.50 14.36
C ILE A 142 15.06 -5.45 13.33
N HIS A 143 15.37 -5.03 12.11
CA HIS A 143 14.43 -5.02 10.99
C HIS A 143 13.86 -6.41 10.74
N LEU A 144 14.74 -7.41 10.63
CA LEU A 144 14.34 -8.80 10.38
C LEU A 144 13.46 -9.34 11.51
N ARG A 145 13.84 -9.13 12.78
CA ARG A 145 13.06 -9.57 13.94
C ARG A 145 11.66 -8.93 13.97
N ASN A 146 11.56 -7.63 13.70
CA ASN A 146 10.27 -6.94 13.64
C ASN A 146 9.41 -7.47 12.49
N MET A 147 10.01 -7.72 11.32
CA MET A 147 9.30 -8.30 10.16
C MET A 147 8.82 -9.74 10.44
N THR A 148 9.62 -10.55 11.14
CA THR A 148 9.19 -11.86 11.63
C THR A 148 8.00 -11.72 12.58
N GLN A 149 8.09 -10.85 13.59
CA GLN A 149 7.06 -10.68 14.60
C GLN A 149 5.71 -10.23 14.02
N VAL A 150 5.69 -9.26 13.11
CA VAL A 150 4.42 -8.86 12.46
C VAL A 150 3.86 -9.97 11.57
N THR A 151 4.71 -10.79 10.97
CA THR A 151 4.29 -11.94 10.17
C THR A 151 3.64 -13.00 11.05
N GLU A 152 4.24 -13.31 12.20
CA GLU A 152 3.68 -14.22 13.21
C GLU A 152 2.35 -13.71 13.76
N ALA A 153 2.16 -12.39 13.88
CA ALA A 153 0.90 -11.77 14.29
C ALA A 153 -0.20 -11.85 13.21
N GLY A 154 0.14 -12.18 11.96
CA GLY A 154 -0.80 -12.34 10.84
C GLY A 154 -0.74 -11.23 9.78
N ALA A 155 0.20 -10.28 9.88
CA ALA A 155 0.48 -9.36 8.79
C ALA A 155 1.26 -10.07 7.67
N VAL A 156 1.26 -9.47 6.49
CA VAL A 156 2.08 -9.90 5.36
C VAL A 156 3.17 -8.86 5.14
N VAL A 157 4.43 -9.27 5.25
CA VAL A 157 5.55 -8.46 4.77
C VAL A 157 5.68 -8.68 3.26
N TYR A 158 5.38 -7.65 2.47
CA TYR A 158 5.35 -7.68 1.00
C TYR A 158 6.36 -6.70 0.41
N PRO A 159 7.67 -6.97 0.46
CA PRO A 159 8.71 -5.99 0.11
C PRO A 159 8.51 -5.38 -1.28
N MET A 160 8.84 -4.10 -1.43
CA MET A 160 8.83 -3.39 -2.72
C MET A 160 10.02 -3.80 -3.59
N ILE A 161 10.04 -5.06 -4.03
CA ILE A 161 11.07 -5.64 -4.88
C ILE A 161 10.46 -5.86 -6.27
N PRO A 162 10.96 -5.18 -7.32
CA PRO A 162 10.45 -5.36 -8.67
C PRO A 162 10.79 -6.75 -9.21
N THR A 163 9.98 -7.21 -10.15
CA THR A 163 10.25 -8.42 -10.93
C THR A 163 11.10 -8.13 -12.14
N TYR A 164 11.89 -9.12 -12.55
CA TYR A 164 12.69 -9.05 -13.78
C TYR A 164 12.33 -10.12 -14.81
N TYR A 165 11.60 -11.17 -14.41
CA TYR A 165 11.22 -12.25 -15.32
C TYR A 165 10.23 -11.78 -16.40
N ASN A 166 9.49 -10.70 -16.16
CA ASN A 166 8.60 -10.09 -17.14
C ASN A 166 9.33 -9.14 -18.11
N LEU A 167 10.67 -9.05 -18.02
CA LEU A 167 11.54 -8.23 -18.88
C LEU A 167 11.05 -6.77 -19.07
N PRO A 168 10.85 -6.01 -17.96
CA PRO A 168 10.33 -4.65 -18.03
C PRO A 168 11.28 -3.72 -18.82
N GLN A 169 10.70 -2.92 -19.71
CA GLN A 169 11.39 -1.93 -20.56
C GLN A 169 11.41 -0.53 -19.94
N SER A 170 10.64 -0.31 -18.87
CA SER A 170 10.60 0.96 -18.15
C SER A 170 10.36 0.78 -16.65
N ILE A 171 10.60 1.85 -15.90
CA ILE A 171 10.31 1.88 -14.46
C ILE A 171 8.79 1.83 -14.23
N GLU A 172 8.02 2.48 -15.10
CA GLU A 172 6.56 2.47 -15.09
C GLU A 172 6.02 1.05 -15.18
N GLN A 173 6.56 0.22 -16.09
CA GLN A 173 6.19 -1.19 -16.21
C GLN A 173 6.53 -2.00 -14.95
N MET A 174 7.63 -1.66 -14.24
CA MET A 174 7.92 -2.29 -12.94
C MET A 174 6.89 -1.89 -11.87
N PHE A 175 6.39 -0.65 -11.90
CA PHE A 175 5.34 -0.19 -11.00
C PHE A 175 3.99 -0.83 -11.31
N ASP A 176 3.63 -0.93 -12.59
CA ASP A 176 2.40 -1.59 -13.03
C ASP A 176 2.39 -3.06 -12.61
N GLU A 177 3.47 -3.80 -12.89
CA GLU A 177 3.57 -5.22 -12.53
C GLU A 177 3.50 -5.42 -11.01
N TYR A 178 4.24 -4.65 -10.21
CA TYR A 178 4.17 -4.75 -8.76
C TYR A 178 2.76 -4.42 -8.25
N THR A 179 2.15 -3.36 -8.77
CA THR A 179 0.79 -2.94 -8.39
C THR A 179 -0.21 -4.04 -8.69
N ALA A 180 -0.13 -4.63 -9.87
CA ALA A 180 -1.07 -5.65 -10.29
C ALA A 180 -0.92 -6.95 -9.49
N ARG A 181 0.32 -7.33 -9.16
CA ARG A 181 0.60 -8.46 -8.24
C ARG A 181 0.13 -8.19 -6.81
N LEU A 182 0.28 -6.96 -6.31
CA LEU A 182 -0.21 -6.56 -4.99
C LEU A 182 -1.75 -6.59 -4.93
N LEU A 183 -2.43 -6.02 -5.93
CA LEU A 183 -3.88 -6.04 -6.02
C LEU A 183 -4.43 -7.46 -6.11
N THR A 184 -3.82 -8.30 -6.97
CA THR A 184 -4.16 -9.73 -7.05
C THR A 184 -3.96 -10.44 -5.71
N PHE A 185 -2.85 -10.16 -5.01
CA PHE A 185 -2.57 -10.74 -3.68
C PHE A 185 -3.64 -10.38 -2.63
N ILE A 186 -4.24 -9.18 -2.70
CA ILE A 186 -5.34 -8.77 -1.81
C ILE A 186 -6.72 -9.18 -2.35
N GLY A 187 -6.76 -10.08 -3.33
CA GLY A 187 -7.96 -10.67 -3.93
C GLY A 187 -8.66 -9.74 -4.93
N LEU A 188 -7.98 -8.74 -5.45
CA LEU A 188 -8.42 -7.88 -6.56
C LEU A 188 -7.66 -8.31 -7.82
N ASP A 189 -7.98 -9.49 -8.33
CA ASP A 189 -7.31 -10.06 -9.51
C ASP A 189 -7.28 -9.06 -10.66
N GLN A 190 -6.09 -8.80 -11.20
CA GLN A 190 -5.90 -7.93 -12.35
C GLN A 190 -5.78 -8.78 -13.61
N ALA A 191 -6.32 -8.32 -14.73
CA ALA A 191 -6.22 -9.07 -15.99
C ALA A 191 -4.82 -8.95 -16.64
N ASP A 192 -4.11 -7.85 -16.33
CA ASP A 192 -2.97 -7.38 -17.12
C ASP A 192 -1.61 -7.59 -16.43
N TYR A 193 -1.48 -8.56 -15.51
CA TYR A 193 -0.20 -8.87 -14.84
C TYR A 193 0.44 -10.14 -15.37
N TYR A 194 1.76 -10.23 -15.26
CA TYR A 194 2.48 -11.44 -15.63
C TYR A 194 2.09 -12.62 -14.71
N ALA A 195 1.41 -13.62 -15.28
CA ALA A 195 1.10 -14.89 -14.62
C ALA A 195 1.96 -16.01 -15.22
N TRP A 196 2.85 -16.59 -14.42
CA TRP A 196 3.67 -17.74 -14.84
C TRP A 196 2.79 -18.97 -15.10
N ASN A 197 2.80 -19.50 -16.32
CA ASN A 197 1.96 -20.65 -16.73
C ASN A 197 2.73 -21.97 -16.89
N GLY A 198 4.03 -22.01 -16.59
CA GLY A 198 4.86 -23.22 -16.63
C GLY A 198 5.55 -23.52 -17.96
N THR A 199 5.25 -22.80 -19.05
CA THR A 199 5.86 -23.04 -20.37
C THR A 199 6.22 -21.72 -21.06
N GLU A 200 7.52 -21.47 -21.17
CA GLU A 200 8.15 -20.22 -21.65
C GLU A 200 7.74 -18.97 -20.86
N THR A 201 8.68 -18.04 -20.72
CA THR A 201 8.41 -16.73 -20.16
C THR A 201 7.63 -15.94 -21.21
N PRO A 202 6.32 -15.64 -21.09
CA PRO A 202 5.68 -14.73 -22.03
C PRO A 202 6.38 -13.37 -21.93
N ALA A 203 7.26 -13.10 -22.90
CA ALA A 203 7.86 -11.80 -23.07
C ALA A 203 6.74 -10.82 -23.42
N HIS A 204 6.63 -9.76 -22.61
CA HIS A 204 5.98 -8.48 -22.91
C HIS A 204 4.58 -8.55 -23.56
N HIS A 205 3.53 -8.29 -22.77
CA HIS A 205 2.30 -7.75 -23.35
C HIS A 205 2.60 -6.31 -23.78
N ASP A 206 2.74 -6.09 -25.08
CA ASP A 206 2.92 -4.74 -25.63
C ASP A 206 1.62 -3.94 -25.39
N HIS A 207 1.63 -3.06 -24.38
CA HIS A 207 0.48 -2.24 -23.97
C HIS A 207 0.18 -1.10 -24.96
N THR A 208 0.58 -1.23 -26.22
CA THR A 208 0.23 -0.32 -27.32
C THR A 208 -0.92 -0.90 -28.15
N ARG A 209 -2.10 -1.02 -27.55
CA ARG A 209 -3.38 -1.11 -28.28
C ARG A 209 -4.49 -0.37 -27.55
#